data_AF-A0A2P5CGE3-F1
#
_entry.id   AF-A0A2P5CGE3-F1
#
_cell.length_a   1.000
_cell.length_b   1.000
_cell.length_c   1.000
_cell.angle_alpha   90.00
_cell.angle_beta   90.00
_cell.angle_gamma   90.00
#
_symmetry.space_group_name_H-M   'P 1'
#
loop_
_entity.id
_entity.type
_entity.pdbx_description
1 polymer ?
#
loop_
_entity_poly.entity_id
_entity_poly.type
_entity_poly.pdbx_seq_one_letter_code
_entity_poly.pdbx_strand_id
1 'polypeptide(L)'
;MHAPVLVLEDSLKRESGSKVQHANIQASKAVADIIRTTLVPRSMLKMLLDAAGGIVVTNDGNAILRELDLAHPAAKSVIELSRTQYVEVGDGTTSVIVLAGEMLHVAEAFIDKNYHPRVICRAYSKAL
;
A
#
# COMPACT_ATOMS: atom_id res chain seq x y z
N MET A 1 29.78 -23.86 16.63
CA MET A 1 29.00 -22.75 16.05
C MET A 1 27.70 -23.35 15.53
N HIS A 2 26.58 -23.18 16.24
CA HIS A 2 25.29 -23.68 15.79
C HIS A 2 24.78 -22.79 14.65
N ALA A 3 24.70 -23.34 13.44
CA ALA A 3 23.96 -22.70 12.35
C ALA A 3 22.47 -22.63 12.75
N PRO A 4 21.76 -21.54 12.45
CA PRO A 4 20.35 -21.40 12.81
C PRO A 4 19.51 -22.47 12.10
N VAL A 5 18.72 -23.21 12.87
CA VAL A 5 17.74 -24.17 12.35
C VAL A 5 16.60 -23.37 11.73
N LEU A 6 16.51 -23.37 10.41
CA LEU A 6 15.45 -22.70 9.67
C LEU A 6 14.29 -23.69 9.49
N VAL A 7 13.23 -23.54 10.27
CA VAL A 7 11.99 -24.32 10.10
C VAL A 7 11.14 -23.60 9.07
N LEU A 8 11.20 -24.04 7.81
CA LEU A 8 10.31 -23.59 6.72
C LEU A 8 9.48 -24.78 6.25
N GLU A 9 8.21 -24.53 5.91
CA GLU A 9 7.38 -25.50 5.19
C GLU A 9 7.85 -25.65 3.73
N ASP A 10 7.78 -26.87 3.17
CA ASP A 10 8.30 -27.21 1.83
C ASP A 10 7.61 -26.46 0.68
N SER A 11 6.48 -25.80 0.92
CA SER A 11 5.68 -25.05 -0.06
C SER A 11 6.04 -23.56 -0.17
N LEU A 12 7.00 -23.06 0.63
CA LEU A 12 7.31 -21.63 0.70
C LEU A 12 8.11 -21.12 -0.51
N LYS A 13 7.50 -20.21 -1.27
CA LYS A 13 8.18 -19.45 -2.33
C LYS A 13 8.88 -18.23 -1.73
N ARG A 14 10.20 -18.17 -1.84
CA ARG A 14 11.00 -17.02 -1.41
C ARG A 14 11.33 -16.10 -2.58
N GLU A 15 11.04 -14.83 -2.41
CA GLU A 15 11.43 -13.78 -3.36
C GLU A 15 12.49 -12.88 -2.72
N SER A 16 13.44 -12.39 -3.51
CA SER A 16 14.56 -11.58 -3.03
C SER A 16 15.06 -10.59 -4.08
N GLY A 17 15.88 -9.61 -3.64
CA GLY A 17 16.48 -8.60 -4.49
C GLY A 17 15.55 -7.43 -4.83
N SER A 18 15.93 -6.61 -5.82
CA SER A 18 15.16 -5.40 -6.17
C SER A 18 13.78 -5.72 -6.75
N LYS A 19 13.59 -6.92 -7.34
CA LYS A 19 12.28 -7.38 -7.82
C LYS A 19 11.19 -7.31 -6.75
N VAL A 20 11.52 -7.68 -5.50
CA VAL A 20 10.59 -7.59 -4.37
C VAL A 20 10.28 -6.13 -4.02
N GLN A 21 11.28 -5.26 -4.12
CA GLN A 21 11.11 -3.84 -3.85
C GLN A 21 10.16 -3.20 -4.87
N HIS A 22 10.35 -3.49 -6.16
CA HIS A 22 9.43 -3.05 -7.22
C HIS A 22 8.04 -3.64 -7.03
N ALA A 23 7.91 -4.94 -6.76
CA ALA A 23 6.61 -5.57 -6.52
C ALA A 23 5.86 -4.91 -5.36
N ASN A 24 6.55 -4.62 -4.25
CA ASN A 24 5.98 -3.90 -3.12
C ASN A 24 5.50 -2.50 -3.51
N ILE A 25 6.32 -1.72 -4.24
CA ILE A 25 5.97 -0.37 -4.68
C ILE A 25 4.77 -0.38 -5.62
N GLN A 26 4.77 -1.28 -6.61
CA GLN A 26 3.68 -1.39 -7.58
C GLN A 26 2.37 -1.80 -6.90
N ALA A 27 2.41 -2.72 -5.94
CA ALA A 27 1.24 -3.12 -5.18
C ALA A 27 0.66 -1.96 -4.35
N SER A 28 1.51 -1.20 -3.66
CA SER A 28 1.09 -0.01 -2.89
C SER A 28 0.56 1.11 -3.79
N LYS A 29 1.19 1.34 -4.94
CA LYS A 29 0.75 2.32 -5.94
C LYS A 29 -0.61 1.95 -6.54
N ALA A 30 -0.83 0.67 -6.85
CA ALA A 30 -2.11 0.19 -7.36
C ALA A 30 -3.26 0.48 -6.39
N VAL A 31 -3.05 0.28 -5.08
CA VAL A 31 -4.04 0.64 -4.05
C VAL A 31 -4.32 2.14 -4.05
N ALA A 32 -3.29 2.98 -4.11
CA ALA A 32 -3.45 4.43 -4.19
C ALA A 32 -4.23 4.86 -5.43
N ASP A 33 -3.97 4.25 -6.59
CA ASP A 33 -4.63 4.59 -7.86
C ASP A 33 -6.12 4.22 -7.86
N ILE A 34 -6.53 3.15 -7.18
CA ILE A 34 -7.95 2.76 -7.05
C ILE A 34 -8.77 3.88 -6.40
N ILE A 35 -8.25 4.48 -5.32
CA ILE A 35 -8.95 5.48 -4.52
C ILE A 35 -8.60 6.93 -4.89
N ARG A 36 -7.59 7.17 -5.73
CA ARG A 36 -7.16 8.54 -6.11
C ARG A 36 -8.32 9.43 -6.58
N THR A 37 -9.26 8.85 -7.32
CA THR A 37 -10.42 9.56 -7.85
C THR A 37 -11.50 9.89 -6.81
N THR A 38 -11.38 9.40 -5.57
CA THR A 38 -12.31 9.70 -4.47
C THR A 38 -11.83 10.89 -3.64
N LEU A 39 -10.71 11.52 -4.02
CA LEU A 39 -10.19 12.73 -3.37
C LEU A 39 -11.10 13.95 -3.62
N VAL A 40 -11.36 14.72 -2.56
CA VAL A 40 -12.22 15.91 -2.51
C VAL A 40 -11.45 17.15 -3.03
N PRO A 41 -12.07 18.16 -3.68
CA PRO A 41 -13.50 18.51 -3.76
C PRO A 41 -14.29 17.91 -4.93
N ARG A 42 -13.64 17.26 -5.89
CA ARG A 42 -14.31 16.64 -7.05
C ARG A 42 -14.22 15.12 -6.99
N SER A 43 -14.64 14.55 -5.85
CA SER A 43 -14.62 13.11 -5.64
C SER A 43 -15.66 12.40 -6.50
N MET A 44 -15.29 11.29 -7.12
CA MET A 44 -16.22 10.39 -7.79
C MET A 44 -16.64 9.25 -6.85
N LEU A 45 -17.89 8.82 -6.98
CA LEU A 45 -18.39 7.62 -6.32
C LEU A 45 -17.78 6.37 -6.96
N LYS A 46 -17.48 5.36 -6.14
CA LYS A 46 -17.11 4.01 -6.59
C LYS A 46 -18.26 3.06 -6.30
N MET A 47 -18.61 2.26 -7.29
CA MET A 47 -19.52 1.14 -7.14
C MET A 47 -18.70 -0.11 -6.86
N LEU A 48 -18.94 -0.74 -5.72
CA LEU A 48 -18.31 -1.96 -5.26
C LEU A 48 -19.35 -3.08 -5.35
N LEU A 49 -18.92 -4.23 -5.84
CA LEU A 49 -19.74 -5.43 -5.96
C LEU A 49 -19.16 -6.50 -5.04
N ASP A 50 -19.96 -6.94 -4.08
CA ASP A 50 -19.62 -8.06 -3.20
C ASP A 50 -19.86 -9.40 -3.92
N ALA A 51 -19.19 -10.46 -3.47
CA ALA A 51 -19.34 -11.82 -3.98
C ALA A 51 -20.78 -12.35 -3.86
N ALA A 52 -21.55 -11.87 -2.89
CA ALA A 52 -22.97 -12.19 -2.72
C ALA A 52 -23.91 -11.38 -3.67
N GLY A 53 -23.36 -10.50 -4.51
CA GLY A 53 -24.14 -9.63 -5.39
C GLY A 53 -24.65 -8.34 -4.73
N GLY A 54 -24.21 -8.04 -3.51
CA GLY A 54 -24.46 -6.77 -2.84
C GLY A 54 -23.75 -5.62 -3.55
N ILE A 55 -24.42 -4.47 -3.70
CA ILE A 55 -23.86 -3.28 -4.33
C ILE A 55 -23.68 -2.20 -3.26
N VAL A 56 -22.46 -1.71 -3.10
CA VAL A 56 -22.12 -0.57 -2.24
C VAL A 56 -21.62 0.56 -3.11
N VAL A 57 -22.24 1.74 -2.98
CA VAL A 57 -21.80 2.94 -3.70
C VAL A 57 -21.32 3.97 -2.68
N THR A 58 -20.03 4.27 -2.70
CA THR A 58 -19.43 5.21 -1.74
C THR A 58 -18.21 5.92 -2.34
N ASN A 59 -17.86 7.08 -1.77
CA ASN A 59 -16.60 7.79 -2.02
C ASN A 59 -15.67 7.77 -0.79
N ASP A 60 -16.06 7.14 0.32
CA ASP A 60 -15.16 7.00 1.47
C ASP A 60 -14.05 5.99 1.14
N GLY A 61 -12.82 6.49 1.02
CA GLY A 61 -11.65 5.67 0.74
C GLY A 61 -11.45 4.54 1.75
N ASN A 62 -11.70 4.77 3.05
CA ASN A 62 -11.53 3.73 4.05
C ASN A 62 -12.60 2.62 3.91
N ALA A 63 -13.85 2.98 3.61
CA ALA A 63 -14.89 2.00 3.29
C ALA A 63 -14.53 1.20 2.04
N ILE A 64 -14.10 1.86 0.96
CA ILE A 64 -13.69 1.20 -0.30
C ILE A 64 -12.58 0.19 -0.05
N LEU A 65 -11.52 0.60 0.67
CA LEU A 65 -10.36 -0.25 0.90
C LEU A 65 -10.68 -1.48 1.75
N ARG A 66 -11.69 -1.43 2.62
CA ARG A 66 -12.10 -2.58 3.45
C ARG A 66 -12.84 -3.66 2.66
N GLU A 67 -13.48 -3.31 1.55
CA GLU A 67 -14.19 -4.25 0.69
C GLU A 67 -13.25 -4.94 -0.33
N LEU A 68 -12.00 -4.49 -0.46
CA LEU A 68 -11.05 -5.06 -1.41
C LEU A 68 -10.37 -6.31 -0.83
N ASP A 69 -10.54 -7.45 -1.49
CA ASP A 69 -9.73 -8.65 -1.23
C ASP A 69 -8.36 -8.55 -1.93
N LEU A 70 -7.30 -8.34 -1.14
CA LEU A 70 -5.93 -8.15 -1.65
C LEU A 70 -5.03 -9.34 -1.29
N ALA A 71 -4.32 -9.87 -2.29
CA ALA A 71 -3.34 -10.94 -2.07
C ALA A 71 -1.99 -10.42 -1.55
N HIS A 72 -1.55 -9.24 -2.01
CA HIS A 72 -0.17 -8.77 -1.80
C HIS A 72 0.05 -8.15 -0.39
N PRO A 73 1.07 -8.56 0.37
CA PRO A 73 1.28 -8.11 1.75
C PRO A 73 1.54 -6.60 1.88
N ALA A 74 2.32 -6.00 0.99
CA ALA A 74 2.56 -4.55 0.99
C ALA A 74 1.26 -3.75 0.79
N ALA A 75 0.31 -4.28 0.03
CA ALA A 75 -0.97 -3.63 -0.20
C ALA A 75 -1.86 -3.69 1.06
N LYS A 76 -1.84 -4.82 1.79
CA LYS A 76 -2.48 -4.95 3.10
C LYS A 76 -1.92 -3.95 4.12
N SER A 77 -0.60 -3.79 4.18
CA SER A 77 0.04 -2.78 5.04
C SER A 77 -0.44 -1.36 4.73
N VAL A 78 -0.65 -1.03 3.46
CA VAL A 78 -1.18 0.28 3.06
C VAL A 78 -2.62 0.46 3.50
N ILE A 79 -3.48 -0.55 3.39
CA ILE A 79 -4.87 -0.46 3.90
C ILE A 79 -4.91 -0.19 5.40
N GLU A 80 -4.05 -0.83 6.18
CA GLU A 80 -3.99 -0.60 7.63
C GLU A 80 -3.63 0.86 7.98
N LEU A 81 -2.80 1.54 7.16
CA LEU A 81 -2.55 2.98 7.33
C LEU A 81 -3.85 3.80 7.24
N SER A 82 -4.73 3.48 6.29
CA SER A 82 -6.03 4.16 6.13
C SER A 82 -6.91 3.94 7.35
N ARG A 83 -6.90 2.72 7.90
CA ARG A 83 -7.68 2.37 9.08
C ARG A 83 -7.19 3.15 10.29
N THR A 84 -5.88 3.21 10.52
CA THR A 84 -5.29 4.00 11.62
C THR A 84 -5.65 5.48 11.46
N GLN A 85 -5.50 6.04 10.26
CA GLN A 85 -5.86 7.44 10.00
C GLN A 85 -7.33 7.73 10.30
N TYR A 86 -8.23 6.82 9.91
CA TYR A 86 -9.66 6.93 10.20
C TYR A 86 -9.96 6.88 11.70
N VAL A 87 -9.29 6.01 12.45
CA VAL A 87 -9.50 5.89 13.91
C VAL A 87 -9.00 7.13 14.65
N GLU A 88 -7.85 7.68 14.26
CA GLU A 88 -7.23 8.80 14.97
C GLU A 88 -7.88 10.15 14.64
N VAL A 89 -8.21 10.40 13.37
CA VAL A 89 -8.66 11.72 12.91
C VAL A 89 -10.06 11.69 12.29
N GLY A 90 -10.47 10.57 11.71
CA GLY A 90 -11.77 10.42 11.04
C GLY A 90 -11.82 10.96 9.60
N ASP A 91 -10.82 11.72 9.15
CA ASP A 91 -10.71 12.25 7.78
C ASP A 91 -9.27 12.14 7.26
N GLY A 92 -9.07 12.46 5.98
CA GLY A 92 -7.78 12.42 5.30
C GLY A 92 -7.33 11.01 4.91
N THR A 93 -8.19 10.01 5.05
CA THR A 93 -7.93 8.60 4.73
C THR A 93 -7.43 8.44 3.30
N THR A 94 -8.15 9.03 2.34
CA THR A 94 -7.77 8.99 0.91
C THR A 94 -6.45 9.72 0.66
N SER A 95 -6.26 10.90 1.26
CA SER A 95 -5.07 11.72 1.07
C SER A 95 -3.79 11.02 1.54
N VAL A 96 -3.85 10.40 2.73
CA VAL A 96 -2.69 9.68 3.31
C VAL A 96 -2.27 8.52 2.43
N ILE A 97 -3.23 7.75 1.90
CA ILE A 97 -2.92 6.59 1.05
C ILE A 97 -2.36 7.02 -0.30
N VAL A 98 -2.95 8.03 -0.93
CA VAL A 98 -2.45 8.58 -2.20
C VAL A 98 -1.03 9.12 -2.01
N LEU A 99 -0.77 9.85 -0.93
CA LEU A 99 0.56 10.36 -0.61
C LEU A 99 1.57 9.23 -0.38
N ALA A 100 1.21 8.22 0.42
CA ALA A 100 2.10 7.08 0.70
C ALA A 100 2.45 6.30 -0.57
N GLY A 101 1.46 6.04 -1.43
CA GLY A 101 1.68 5.38 -2.73
C GLY A 101 2.60 6.18 -3.64
N GLU A 102 2.43 7.50 -3.70
CA GLU A 102 3.30 8.37 -4.50
C GLU A 102 4.73 8.47 -3.95
N MET A 103 4.90 8.56 -2.63
CA MET A 103 6.24 8.57 -2.02
C MET A 103 7.04 7.29 -2.33
N LEU A 104 6.35 6.14 -2.38
CA LEU A 104 6.95 4.86 -2.79
C LEU A 104 7.26 4.84 -4.28
N HIS A 105 6.39 5.38 -5.12
CA HIS A 105 6.64 5.47 -6.56
C HIS A 105 7.84 6.38 -6.88
N VAL A 106 7.96 7.53 -6.20
CA VAL A 106 9.13 8.41 -6.34
C VAL A 106 10.40 7.72 -5.84
N ALA A 107 10.31 6.87 -4.81
CA ALA A 107 11.44 6.10 -4.31
C ALA A 107 11.99 5.10 -5.35
N GLU A 108 11.14 4.59 -6.24
CA GLU A 108 11.48 3.61 -7.27
C GLU A 108 12.65 4.07 -8.15
N ALA A 109 12.62 5.33 -8.58
CA ALA A 109 13.68 5.91 -9.43
C ALA A 109 15.06 5.95 -8.75
N PHE A 110 15.12 5.98 -7.41
CA PHE A 110 16.38 5.90 -6.67
C PHE A 110 16.84 4.45 -6.50
N ILE A 111 15.90 3.51 -6.39
CA ILE A 111 16.20 2.08 -6.37
C ILE A 111 16.80 1.65 -7.72
N ASP A 112 16.24 2.14 -8.83
CA ASP A 112 16.77 1.89 -10.19
C ASP A 112 18.21 2.41 -10.37
N LYS A 113 18.54 3.50 -9.66
CA LYS A 113 19.90 4.06 -9.62
C LYS A 113 20.82 3.35 -8.62
N ASN A 114 20.42 2.20 -8.09
CA ASN A 114 21.15 1.41 -7.08
C ASN A 114 21.43 2.16 -5.76
N TYR A 115 20.59 3.13 -5.37
CA TYR A 115 20.68 3.67 -4.02
C TYR A 115 20.20 2.63 -3.00
N HIS A 116 20.98 2.41 -1.95
CA HIS A 116 20.58 1.50 -0.89
C HIS A 116 19.30 2.00 -0.18
N PRO A 117 18.25 1.19 0.01
CA PRO A 117 16.97 1.64 0.57
C PRO A 117 17.09 2.40 1.89
N ARG A 118 18.02 2.00 2.76
CA ARG A 118 18.34 2.70 4.02
C ARG A 118 18.69 4.18 3.84
N VAL A 119 19.35 4.55 2.74
CA VAL A 119 19.68 5.96 2.42
C VAL A 119 18.41 6.73 2.05
N ILE A 120 17.53 6.11 1.26
CA ILE A 120 16.24 6.69 0.86
C ILE A 120 15.35 6.89 2.10
N CYS A 121 15.21 5.86 2.95
CA CYS A 121 14.46 5.96 4.20
C CYS A 121 15.00 7.08 5.10
N ARG A 122 16.33 7.16 5.27
CA ARG A 122 16.96 8.23 6.06
C ARG A 122 16.67 9.62 5.48
N ALA A 123 16.64 9.76 4.15
CA ALA A 123 16.34 11.02 3.49
C ALA A 123 14.88 11.43 3.73
N TYR A 124 13.92 10.51 3.58
CA TYR A 124 12.52 10.76 3.88
C TYR A 124 12.29 11.10 5.36
N SER A 125 12.90 10.35 6.29
CA SER A 125 12.82 10.67 7.72
C SER A 125 13.44 12.01 8.11
N LYS A 126 14.38 12.54 7.31
CA LYS A 126 14.97 13.87 7.54
C LYS A 126 14.11 14.99 6.95
N ALA A 127 13.32 14.70 5.92
CA ALA A 127 12.45 15.66 5.26
C ALA A 127 11.08 15.81 5.96
N LEU A 128 10.67 14.78 6.71
CA LEU A 128 9.50 14.77 7.59
C LEU A 128 9.76 15.60 8.85
#